data_AF-A0AAE7E4Q6-F1
#
_entry.id   AF-A0AAE7E4Q6-F1
#
_cell.length_a   1.000
_cell.length_b   1.000
_cell.length_c   1.000
_cell.angle_alpha   90.00
_cell.angle_beta   90.00
_cell.angle_gamma   90.00
#
_symmetry.space_group_name_H-M   'P 1'
#
loop_
_entity.id
_entity.type
_entity.pdbx_description
1 polymer ?
#
loop_
_entity_poly.entity_id
_entity_poly.type
_entity_poly.pdbx_seq_one_letter_code
_entity_poly.pdbx_strand_id
1 'polypeptide(L)'
;MRSEVKTKFISDIRLSHFKDFDEYKRNIYQSEKYYILLSIFEVSLRNSIDNYFKEKISSNWLESEILHFDTKQRIIESKNKIEQRKEILTHDKIISELSFGFWTSFFRKSYSNLIRIKDIKHIFPNIPKRSQKFITRQILDKELNKIRKFRNRIFHYEKIINKIEYTNMKDDISILLVYFDDEIHKFAKELIS
;
A
#
# COMPACT_ATOMS: atom_id res chain seq x y z
N MET A 1 9.91 8.51 31.21
CA MET A 1 8.60 9.19 31.27
C MET A 1 7.89 8.79 32.55
N ARG A 2 7.40 9.75 33.35
CA ARG A 2 6.69 9.48 34.62
C ARG A 2 5.38 8.72 34.36
N SER A 3 4.92 7.90 35.30
CA SER A 3 3.73 7.03 35.12
C SER A 3 2.47 7.85 34.79
N GLU A 4 2.23 8.92 35.55
CA GLU A 4 1.11 9.85 35.36
C GLU A 4 1.07 10.48 33.96
N VAL A 5 2.24 10.76 33.38
CA VAL A 5 2.34 11.32 32.02
C VAL A 5 2.02 10.25 30.97
N LYS A 6 2.38 8.99 31.22
CA LYS A 6 2.04 7.87 30.34
C LYS A 6 0.53 7.70 30.26
N THR A 7 -0.13 7.47 31.38
CA THR A 7 -1.57 7.18 31.40
C THR A 7 -2.42 8.35 30.91
N LYS A 8 -1.99 9.59 31.19
CA LYS A 8 -2.68 10.81 30.73
C LYS A 8 -2.69 10.98 29.21
N PHE A 9 -1.57 10.69 28.52
CA PHE A 9 -1.41 11.01 27.09
C PHE A 9 -1.32 9.78 26.18
N ILE A 10 -0.96 8.63 26.73
CA ILE A 10 -0.89 7.33 26.05
C ILE A 10 -1.82 6.40 26.82
N SER A 11 -3.11 6.48 26.50
CA SER A 11 -4.21 5.88 27.26
C SER A 11 -3.95 4.43 27.71
N ASP A 12 -4.51 4.04 28.84
CA ASP A 12 -4.37 2.68 29.36
C ASP A 12 -4.87 1.62 28.37
N ILE A 13 -5.92 1.93 27.61
CA ILE A 13 -6.42 1.08 26.53
C ILE A 13 -5.32 0.84 25.48
N ARG A 14 -4.59 1.88 25.07
CA ARG A 14 -3.47 1.75 24.12
C ARG A 14 -2.36 0.88 24.69
N LEU A 15 -1.98 1.12 25.95
CA LEU A 15 -0.90 0.41 26.61
C LEU A 15 -1.26 -1.06 26.91
N SER A 16 -2.55 -1.38 27.09
CA SER A 16 -3.03 -2.74 27.39
C SER A 16 -2.69 -3.78 26.32
N HIS A 17 -2.42 -3.35 25.08
CA HIS A 17 -1.98 -4.23 24.00
C HIS A 17 -0.50 -4.66 24.12
N PHE A 18 0.25 -4.05 25.04
CA PHE A 18 1.67 -4.28 25.25
C PHE A 18 1.91 -4.85 26.66
N LYS A 19 2.90 -5.72 26.78
CA LYS A 19 3.36 -6.30 28.05
C LYS A 19 3.84 -5.21 29.00
N ASP A 20 4.59 -4.25 28.47
CA ASP A 20 5.18 -3.15 29.21
C ASP A 20 5.45 -1.96 28.28
N PHE A 21 5.87 -0.84 28.87
CA PHE A 21 6.17 0.37 28.13
C PHE A 21 7.41 0.22 27.22
N ASP A 22 8.31 -0.72 27.51
CA ASP A 22 9.46 -1.00 26.67
C ASP A 22 9.06 -1.75 25.39
N GLU A 23 8.08 -2.66 25.48
CA GLU A 23 7.46 -3.31 24.33
C GLU A 23 6.75 -2.28 23.44
N TYR A 24 6.04 -1.31 24.02
CA TYR A 24 5.46 -0.20 23.28
C TYR A 24 6.53 0.61 22.51
N LYS A 25 7.64 0.99 23.15
CA LYS A 25 8.76 1.68 22.48
C LYS A 25 9.36 0.84 21.36
N ARG A 26 9.63 -0.46 21.61
CA ARG A 26 10.15 -1.38 20.58
C ARG A 26 9.22 -1.47 19.38
N ASN A 27 7.90 -1.45 19.61
CA ASN A 27 6.92 -1.43 18.53
C ASN A 27 7.04 -0.18 17.65
N ILE A 28 7.24 0.99 18.24
CA ILE A 28 7.44 2.25 17.50
C ILE A 28 8.71 2.15 16.64
N TYR A 29 9.86 1.82 17.25
CA TYR A 29 11.13 1.67 16.51
C TYR A 29 11.05 0.59 15.43
N GLN A 30 10.32 -0.50 15.68
CA GLN A 30 10.15 -1.52 14.67
C GLN A 30 9.25 -1.04 13.52
N SER A 31 8.23 -0.24 13.81
CA SER A 31 7.33 0.32 12.81
C SER A 31 8.03 1.34 11.90
N GLU A 32 8.89 2.18 12.50
CA GLU A 32 9.71 3.18 11.80
C GLU A 32 10.54 2.57 10.66
N LYS A 33 11.16 1.40 10.90
CA LYS A 33 12.01 0.68 9.93
C LYS A 33 11.32 0.30 8.60
N TYR A 34 10.00 0.43 8.52
CA TYR A 34 9.23 0.11 7.32
C TYR A 34 8.77 1.35 6.54
N TYR A 35 8.93 2.55 7.08
CA TYR A 35 8.41 3.77 6.47
C TYR A 35 8.91 3.96 5.04
N ILE A 36 10.23 3.89 4.85
CA ILE A 36 10.89 4.06 3.55
C ILE A 36 10.40 3.00 2.55
N LEU A 37 10.43 1.73 2.97
CA LEU A 37 10.06 0.60 2.13
C LEU A 37 8.60 0.68 1.67
N LEU A 38 7.69 1.00 2.60
CA LEU A 38 6.26 1.15 2.30
C LEU A 38 5.97 2.38 1.43
N SER A 39 6.71 3.47 1.64
CA SER A 39 6.58 4.69 0.82
C SER A 39 6.90 4.42 -0.64
N ILE A 40 8.09 3.84 -0.91
CA ILE A 40 8.53 3.51 -2.27
C ILE A 40 7.57 2.51 -2.91
N PHE A 41 7.13 1.50 -2.15
CA PHE A 41 6.17 0.52 -2.64
C PHE A 41 4.82 1.13 -3.04
N GLU A 42 4.25 1.98 -2.17
CA GLU A 42 2.95 2.62 -2.41
C GLU A 42 2.99 3.53 -3.64
N VAL A 43 4.07 4.31 -3.82
CA VAL A 43 4.28 5.17 -4.98
C VAL A 43 4.49 4.35 -6.27
N SER A 44 5.29 3.29 -6.20
CA SER A 44 5.54 2.42 -7.36
C SER A 44 4.26 1.74 -7.83
N LEU A 45 3.46 1.20 -6.89
CA LEU A 45 2.20 0.54 -7.21
C LEU A 45 1.19 1.50 -7.84
N ARG A 46 0.97 2.69 -7.25
CA ARG A 46 -0.02 3.64 -7.78
C ARG A 46 0.34 4.13 -9.18
N ASN A 47 1.61 4.46 -9.40
CA ASN A 47 2.07 4.99 -10.69
C ASN A 47 2.00 3.91 -11.77
N SER A 48 2.37 2.67 -11.43
CA SER A 48 2.32 1.56 -12.37
C SER A 48 0.88 1.23 -12.80
N ILE A 49 -0.08 1.22 -11.85
CA ILE A 49 -1.49 1.03 -12.16
C ILE A 49 -2.04 2.20 -12.98
N ASP A 50 -1.71 3.44 -12.61
CA ASP A 50 -2.15 4.64 -13.33
C ASP A 50 -1.69 4.63 -14.79
N ASN A 51 -0.40 4.34 -15.03
CA ASN A 51 0.16 4.25 -16.38
C ASN A 51 -0.54 3.16 -17.20
N TYR A 52 -0.72 1.97 -16.62
CA TYR A 52 -1.43 0.88 -17.29
C TYR A 52 -2.89 1.24 -17.61
N PHE A 53 -3.60 1.94 -16.71
CA PHE A 53 -4.97 2.38 -17.00
C PHE A 53 -5.05 3.53 -18.01
N LYS A 54 -4.07 4.43 -18.03
CA LYS A 54 -3.94 5.46 -19.08
C LYS A 54 -3.85 4.82 -20.47
N GLU A 55 -3.09 3.74 -20.60
CA GLU A 55 -2.95 2.99 -21.85
C GLU A 55 -4.18 2.14 -22.18
N LYS A 56 -4.73 1.42 -21.20
CA LYS A 56 -5.81 0.45 -21.43
C LYS A 56 -7.18 1.09 -21.61
N ILE A 57 -7.47 2.17 -20.88
CA ILE A 57 -8.79 2.78 -20.78
C ILE A 57 -8.79 4.12 -21.53
N SER A 58 -8.09 5.10 -20.97
CA SER A 58 -7.87 6.43 -21.56
C SER A 58 -6.98 7.27 -20.65
N SER A 59 -6.40 8.36 -21.16
CA SER A 59 -5.63 9.31 -20.34
C SER A 59 -6.39 9.85 -19.13
N ASN A 60 -7.73 9.94 -19.23
CA ASN A 60 -8.64 10.42 -18.19
C ASN A 60 -9.46 9.27 -17.58
N TRP A 61 -8.87 8.09 -17.39
CA TRP A 61 -9.58 6.90 -16.93
C TRP A 61 -10.34 7.06 -15.61
N LEU A 62 -9.98 8.05 -14.78
CA LEU A 62 -10.67 8.39 -13.54
C LEU A 62 -12.15 8.76 -13.74
N GLU A 63 -12.53 9.24 -14.94
CA GLU A 63 -13.92 9.53 -15.32
C GLU A 63 -14.60 8.37 -16.05
N SER A 64 -13.92 7.23 -16.23
CA SER A 64 -14.40 6.17 -17.10
C SER A 64 -15.60 5.42 -16.51
N GLU A 65 -16.60 5.18 -17.34
CA GLU A 65 -17.79 4.43 -16.94
C GLU A 65 -17.50 2.96 -16.59
N ILE A 66 -16.38 2.40 -17.07
CA ILE A 66 -15.96 1.01 -16.80
C ILE A 66 -15.58 0.77 -15.33
N LEU A 67 -15.32 1.85 -14.58
CA LEU A 67 -15.00 1.75 -13.17
C LEU A 67 -16.23 1.34 -12.36
N HIS A 68 -15.99 0.53 -11.33
CA HIS A 68 -17.07 0.11 -10.43
C HIS A 68 -17.58 1.31 -9.62
N PHE A 69 -18.84 1.24 -9.18
CA PHE A 69 -19.47 2.28 -8.36
C PHE A 69 -18.61 2.67 -7.15
N ASP A 70 -18.13 1.70 -6.38
CA ASP A 70 -17.28 1.95 -5.21
C ASP A 70 -15.95 2.64 -5.57
N THR A 71 -15.38 2.35 -6.76
CA THR A 71 -14.18 3.05 -7.25
C THR A 71 -14.50 4.53 -7.49
N LYS A 72 -15.61 4.79 -8.20
CA LYS A 72 -16.04 6.15 -8.55
C LYS A 72 -16.34 6.97 -7.29
N GLN A 73 -17.01 6.39 -6.30
CA GLN A 73 -17.29 7.08 -5.03
C GLN A 73 -16.01 7.52 -4.33
N ARG A 74 -14.98 6.66 -4.28
CA ARG A 74 -13.70 7.01 -3.64
C ARG A 74 -12.92 8.07 -4.42
N ILE A 75 -13.06 8.11 -5.75
CA ILE A 75 -12.51 9.19 -6.59
C ILE A 75 -13.24 10.49 -6.27
N ILE A 76 -14.57 10.50 -6.23
CA ILE A 76 -15.39 11.68 -5.89
C ILE A 76 -15.04 12.21 -4.50
N GLU A 77 -14.95 11.34 -3.49
CA GLU A 77 -14.52 11.71 -2.14
C GLU A 77 -13.14 12.39 -2.13
N SER A 78 -12.21 11.90 -2.96
CA SER A 78 -10.86 12.47 -3.07
C SER A 78 -10.88 13.82 -3.77
N LYS A 79 -11.67 13.98 -4.84
CA LYS A 79 -11.90 15.27 -5.51
C LYS A 79 -12.46 16.32 -4.54
N ASN A 80 -13.52 15.95 -3.80
CA ASN A 80 -14.15 16.83 -2.82
C ASN A 80 -13.16 17.30 -1.74
N LYS A 81 -12.25 16.43 -1.27
CA LYS A 81 -11.20 16.81 -0.32
C LYS A 81 -10.20 17.82 -0.89
N ILE A 82 -9.78 17.63 -2.13
CA ILE A 82 -8.87 18.53 -2.84
C ILE A 82 -9.52 19.91 -3.00
N GLU A 83 -10.77 19.94 -3.43
CA GLU A 83 -11.55 21.17 -3.60
C GLU A 83 -11.80 21.90 -2.27
N GLN A 84 -12.10 21.17 -1.19
CA GLN A 84 -12.22 21.75 0.15
C GLN A 84 -10.92 22.44 0.62
N ARG A 85 -9.76 21.92 0.20
CA ARG A 85 -8.45 22.54 0.46
C ARG A 85 -8.13 23.68 -0.53
N LYS A 86 -9.04 24.00 -1.46
CA LYS A 86 -8.86 25.01 -2.53
C LYS A 86 -7.63 24.74 -3.39
N GLU A 87 -7.27 23.48 -3.55
CA GLU A 87 -6.17 23.05 -4.40
C GLU A 87 -6.66 22.84 -5.84
N ILE A 88 -5.76 22.98 -6.82
CA ILE A 88 -6.09 22.75 -8.23
C ILE A 88 -6.39 21.25 -8.43
N LEU A 89 -7.54 20.95 -9.01
CA LEU A 89 -7.92 19.59 -9.35
C LEU A 89 -7.20 19.14 -10.63
N THR A 90 -6.18 18.30 -10.48
CA THR A 90 -5.48 17.64 -11.58
C THR A 90 -5.55 16.13 -11.44
N HIS A 91 -5.35 15.40 -12.54
CA HIS A 91 -5.27 13.93 -12.53
C HIS A 91 -4.26 13.45 -11.48
N ASP A 92 -3.02 13.93 -11.56
CA ASP A 92 -1.95 13.52 -10.65
C ASP A 92 -2.25 13.87 -9.19
N LYS A 93 -2.95 14.99 -8.94
CA LYS A 93 -3.39 15.35 -7.60
C LYS A 93 -4.38 14.32 -7.06
N ILE A 94 -5.35 13.90 -7.87
CA ILE A 94 -6.31 12.84 -7.50
C ILE A 94 -5.58 11.51 -7.25
N ILE A 95 -4.66 11.11 -8.13
CA ILE A 95 -3.84 9.90 -7.97
C ILE A 95 -3.09 9.92 -6.64
N SER A 96 -2.53 11.06 -6.26
CA SER A 96 -1.78 11.22 -5.01
C SER A 96 -2.66 11.19 -3.74
N GLU A 97 -3.93 11.61 -3.84
CA GLU A 97 -4.90 11.65 -2.73
C GLU A 97 -5.49 10.26 -2.43
N LEU A 98 -5.57 9.40 -3.44
CA LEU A 98 -6.14 8.07 -3.33
C LEU A 98 -5.27 7.15 -2.45
N SER A 99 -5.89 6.56 -1.43
CA SER A 99 -5.18 5.73 -0.44
C SER A 99 -4.62 4.44 -1.02
N PHE A 100 -3.62 3.84 -0.36
CA PHE A 100 -3.10 2.51 -0.72
C PHE A 100 -4.19 1.42 -0.88
N GLY A 101 -5.26 1.50 -0.09
CA GLY A 101 -6.40 0.60 -0.21
C GLY A 101 -7.18 0.73 -1.51
N PHE A 102 -6.99 1.82 -2.26
CA PHE A 102 -7.57 2.06 -3.58
C PHE A 102 -6.84 1.22 -4.61
N TRP A 103 -5.54 1.41 -4.69
CA TRP A 103 -4.65 0.72 -5.61
C TRP A 103 -4.68 -0.80 -5.44
N THR A 104 -4.62 -1.28 -4.20
CA THR A 104 -4.69 -2.73 -3.91
C THR A 104 -6.07 -3.34 -4.21
N SER A 105 -7.15 -2.53 -4.27
CA SER A 105 -8.50 -3.07 -4.51
C SER A 105 -8.70 -3.59 -5.94
N PHE A 106 -7.93 -3.09 -6.91
CA PHE A 106 -8.03 -3.53 -8.30
C PHE A 106 -7.58 -4.98 -8.55
N PHE A 107 -6.92 -5.62 -7.57
CA PHE A 107 -6.53 -7.02 -7.66
C PHE A 107 -7.60 -7.99 -7.16
N ARG A 108 -8.65 -7.48 -6.50
CA ARG A 108 -9.77 -8.29 -6.00
C ARG A 108 -10.51 -8.98 -7.13
N LYS A 109 -11.21 -10.09 -6.82
CA LYS A 109 -12.00 -10.86 -7.79
C LYS A 109 -13.01 -10.00 -8.58
N SER A 110 -13.61 -9.00 -7.95
CA SER A 110 -14.56 -8.08 -8.59
C SER A 110 -13.97 -7.36 -9.81
N TYR A 111 -12.68 -7.04 -9.80
CA TYR A 111 -12.00 -6.32 -10.89
C TYR A 111 -11.31 -7.23 -11.89
N SER A 112 -11.58 -8.55 -11.87
CA SER A 112 -10.92 -9.52 -12.76
C SER A 112 -11.16 -9.27 -14.25
N ASN A 113 -12.24 -8.58 -14.62
CA ASN A 113 -12.51 -8.13 -15.99
C ASN A 113 -11.61 -6.96 -16.41
N LEU A 114 -11.25 -6.10 -15.45
CA LEU A 114 -10.45 -4.89 -15.64
C LEU A 114 -8.94 -5.17 -15.56
N ILE A 115 -8.51 -6.07 -14.68
CA ILE A 115 -7.12 -6.54 -14.60
C ILE A 115 -7.10 -8.07 -14.78
N ARG A 116 -6.87 -8.50 -16.02
CA ARG A 116 -6.74 -9.91 -16.38
C ARG A 116 -5.32 -10.39 -16.10
N ILE A 117 -5.11 -11.71 -16.08
CA ILE A 117 -3.78 -12.30 -15.82
C ILE A 117 -2.73 -11.78 -16.82
N LYS A 118 -3.09 -11.67 -18.10
CA LYS A 118 -2.18 -11.15 -19.14
C LYS A 118 -1.79 -9.68 -18.93
N ASP A 119 -2.58 -8.95 -18.16
CA ASP A 119 -2.39 -7.52 -17.92
C ASP A 119 -1.42 -7.27 -16.76
N ILE A 120 -1.23 -8.26 -15.87
CA ILE A 120 -0.38 -8.15 -14.68
C ILE A 120 1.05 -7.71 -15.05
N LYS A 121 1.60 -8.20 -16.17
CA LYS A 121 2.94 -7.85 -16.64
C LYS A 121 3.11 -6.37 -17.00
N HIS A 122 2.03 -5.63 -17.25
CA HIS A 122 2.09 -4.19 -17.50
C HIS A 122 2.19 -3.40 -16.20
N ILE A 123 1.68 -3.96 -15.09
CA ILE A 123 1.79 -3.37 -13.75
C ILE A 123 3.07 -3.84 -13.04
N PHE A 124 3.48 -5.07 -13.31
CA PHE A 124 4.68 -5.72 -12.76
C PHE A 124 5.54 -6.27 -13.91
N PRO A 125 6.34 -5.42 -14.58
CA PRO A 125 7.14 -5.80 -15.75
C PRO A 125 8.09 -6.98 -15.49
N ASN A 126 8.70 -7.02 -14.31
CA ASN A 126 9.70 -8.02 -13.92
C ASN A 126 9.09 -9.24 -13.22
N ILE A 127 7.78 -9.47 -13.37
CA ILE A 127 7.15 -10.65 -12.79
C ILE A 127 7.76 -11.93 -13.39
N PRO A 128 8.02 -12.97 -12.57
CA PRO A 128 8.64 -14.20 -13.05
C PRO A 128 7.89 -14.84 -14.21
N LYS A 129 8.63 -15.46 -15.13
CA LYS A 129 8.01 -16.24 -16.20
C LYS A 129 7.18 -17.38 -15.60
N ARG A 130 6.09 -17.75 -16.25
CA ARG A 130 5.19 -18.84 -15.80
C ARG A 130 5.93 -20.15 -15.54
N SER A 131 6.99 -20.44 -16.28
CA SER A 131 7.85 -21.62 -16.08
C SER A 131 8.68 -21.60 -14.80
N GLN A 132 9.00 -20.42 -14.28
CA GLN A 132 9.75 -20.23 -13.03
C GLN A 132 8.81 -20.18 -11.82
N LYS A 133 7.77 -19.35 -11.92
CA LYS A 133 6.78 -19.17 -10.86
C LYS A 133 5.50 -18.61 -11.46
N PHE A 134 4.40 -19.36 -11.35
CA PHE A 134 3.12 -18.90 -11.84
C PHE A 134 2.45 -17.94 -10.84
N ILE A 135 2.62 -16.64 -11.07
CA ILE A 135 1.95 -15.61 -10.27
C ILE A 135 0.57 -15.29 -10.86
N THR A 136 -0.47 -15.53 -10.08
CA THR A 136 -1.84 -15.18 -10.44
C THR A 136 -2.25 -13.89 -9.75
N ARG A 137 -3.28 -13.22 -10.28
CA ARG A 137 -3.90 -12.06 -9.61
C ARG A 137 -4.43 -12.42 -8.21
N GLN A 138 -4.90 -13.63 -7.96
CA GLN A 138 -5.32 -14.05 -6.62
C GLN A 138 -4.14 -14.09 -5.63
N ILE A 139 -2.97 -14.54 -6.09
CA ILE A 139 -1.74 -14.49 -5.29
C ILE A 139 -1.39 -13.02 -5.00
N LEU A 140 -1.39 -12.16 -6.03
CA LEU A 140 -1.11 -10.73 -5.84
C LEU A 140 -2.10 -10.04 -4.91
N ASP A 141 -3.41 -10.31 -5.03
CA ASP A 141 -4.44 -9.80 -4.13
C ASP A 141 -4.14 -10.18 -2.67
N LYS A 142 -3.76 -11.45 -2.43
CA LYS A 142 -3.38 -11.92 -1.11
C LYS A 142 -2.15 -11.18 -0.55
N GLU A 143 -1.07 -11.08 -1.33
CA GLU A 143 0.17 -10.41 -0.89
C GLU A 143 -0.02 -8.90 -0.70
N LEU A 144 -0.67 -8.23 -1.64
CA LEU A 144 -0.98 -6.80 -1.54
C LEU A 144 -1.91 -6.50 -0.36
N ASN A 145 -2.90 -7.36 -0.10
CA ASN A 145 -3.78 -7.20 1.05
C ASN A 145 -3.07 -7.46 2.38
N LYS A 146 -2.07 -8.37 2.41
CA LYS A 146 -1.19 -8.59 3.56
C LYS A 146 -0.39 -7.32 3.87
N ILE A 147 0.26 -6.74 2.86
CA ILE A 147 1.02 -5.47 2.98
C ILE A 147 0.08 -4.33 3.39
N ARG A 148 -1.12 -4.23 2.82
CA ARG A 148 -2.11 -3.21 3.18
C ARG A 148 -2.51 -3.28 4.64
N LYS A 149 -2.81 -4.48 5.15
CA LYS A 149 -3.14 -4.67 6.57
C LYS A 149 -1.97 -4.27 7.46
N PHE A 150 -0.75 -4.68 7.11
CA PHE A 150 0.46 -4.34 7.85
C PHE A 150 0.72 -2.82 7.87
N ARG A 151 0.69 -2.17 6.70
CA ARG A 151 0.80 -0.72 6.53
C ARG A 151 -0.22 0.01 7.39
N ASN A 152 -1.49 -0.40 7.32
CA ASN A 152 -2.54 0.21 8.14
C ASN A 152 -2.23 0.10 9.64
N ARG A 153 -1.75 -1.05 10.12
CA ARG A 153 -1.36 -1.19 11.54
C ARG A 153 -0.26 -0.20 11.93
N ILE A 154 0.77 -0.04 11.10
CA ILE A 154 1.85 0.94 11.34
C ILE A 154 1.27 2.36 11.45
N PHE A 155 0.46 2.77 10.48
CA PHE A 155 -0.08 4.14 10.42
C PHE A 155 -1.25 4.40 11.38
N HIS A 156 -1.82 3.36 12.00
CA HIS A 156 -2.72 3.46 13.15
C HIS A 156 -1.99 3.26 14.49
N TYR A 157 -0.66 3.13 14.46
CA TYR A 157 0.23 2.93 15.61
C TYR A 157 -0.12 1.68 16.44
N GLU A 158 -0.64 0.64 15.79
CA GLU A 158 -0.99 -0.63 16.40
C GLU A 158 0.25 -1.52 16.61
N LYS A 159 0.10 -2.55 17.45
CA LYS A 159 1.16 -3.54 17.68
C LYS A 159 1.46 -4.37 16.42
N ILE A 160 2.72 -4.41 16.01
CA ILE A 160 3.25 -5.23 14.91
C ILE A 160 4.30 -6.24 15.36
N ILE A 161 4.95 -6.00 16.51
CA ILE A 161 5.92 -6.93 17.08
C ILE A 161 5.22 -8.17 17.64
N ASN A 162 5.93 -9.30 17.65
CA ASN A 162 5.45 -10.61 18.12
C ASN A 162 4.22 -11.12 17.33
N LYS A 163 4.08 -10.69 16.06
CA LYS A 163 3.06 -11.17 15.13
C LYS A 163 3.71 -11.99 14.03
N ILE A 164 3.47 -13.29 14.07
CA ILE A 164 4.09 -14.28 13.17
C ILE A 164 3.79 -13.93 11.71
N GLU A 165 2.59 -13.41 11.43
CA GLU A 165 2.16 -13.01 10.09
C GLU A 165 3.00 -11.89 9.45
N TYR A 166 3.79 -11.15 10.23
CA TYR A 166 4.60 -10.01 9.78
C TYR A 166 6.12 -10.26 9.85
N THR A 167 6.54 -11.47 10.23
CA THR A 167 7.96 -11.82 10.39
C THR A 167 8.77 -11.57 9.11
N ASN A 168 8.21 -11.91 7.95
CA ASN A 168 8.89 -11.83 6.65
C ASN A 168 8.47 -10.60 5.84
N MET A 169 7.86 -9.59 6.46
CA MET A 169 7.24 -8.49 5.73
C MET A 169 8.24 -7.67 4.89
N LYS A 170 9.48 -7.54 5.35
CA LYS A 170 10.55 -6.88 4.55
C LYS A 170 10.80 -7.62 3.24
N ASP A 171 10.87 -8.95 3.31
CA ASP A 171 11.10 -9.81 2.13
C ASP A 171 9.88 -9.82 1.22
N ASP A 172 8.67 -9.88 1.79
CA ASP A 172 7.42 -9.83 1.02
C ASP A 172 7.33 -8.55 0.18
N ILE A 173 7.61 -7.38 0.79
CA ILE A 173 7.61 -6.10 0.06
C ILE A 173 8.78 -6.05 -0.93
N SER A 174 9.97 -6.51 -0.54
CA SER A 174 11.16 -6.55 -1.40
C SER A 174 10.94 -7.37 -2.67
N ILE A 175 10.29 -8.54 -2.56
CA ILE A 175 9.97 -9.39 -3.71
C ILE A 175 9.03 -8.67 -4.67
N LEU A 176 8.02 -7.95 -4.17
CA LEU A 176 7.12 -7.20 -5.05
C LEU A 176 7.78 -5.96 -5.65
N LEU A 177 8.76 -5.34 -4.97
CA LEU A 177 9.57 -4.26 -5.56
C LEU A 177 10.37 -4.76 -6.76
N VAL A 178 11.01 -5.93 -6.64
CA VAL A 178 11.69 -6.59 -7.76
C VAL A 178 10.74 -6.82 -8.95
N TYR A 179 9.46 -7.13 -8.69
CA TYR A 179 8.49 -7.32 -9.77
C TYR A 179 8.15 -6.02 -10.51
N PHE A 180 8.33 -4.85 -9.91
CA PHE A 180 8.26 -3.58 -10.63
C PHE A 180 9.52 -3.38 -11.46
N ASP A 181 10.66 -3.29 -10.79
CA ASP A 181 11.95 -2.97 -11.41
C ASP A 181 13.12 -3.24 -10.43
N ASP A 182 14.26 -3.70 -10.95
CA ASP A 182 15.44 -4.02 -10.12
C ASP A 182 16.12 -2.75 -9.55
N GLU A 183 16.07 -1.62 -10.26
CA GLU A 183 16.65 -0.36 -9.81
C GLU A 183 15.83 0.25 -8.67
N ILE A 184 14.49 0.18 -8.74
CA ILE A 184 13.61 0.62 -7.65
C ILE A 184 13.87 -0.20 -6.38
N HIS A 185 14.04 -1.51 -6.53
CA HIS A 185 14.39 -2.38 -5.40
C HIS A 185 15.75 -2.04 -4.80
N LYS A 186 16.77 -1.83 -5.65
CA LYS A 186 18.11 -1.43 -5.22
C LYS A 186 18.08 -0.08 -4.48
N PHE A 187 17.39 0.90 -5.03
CA PHE A 187 17.19 2.21 -4.41
C PHE A 187 16.53 2.09 -3.02
N ALA A 188 15.49 1.26 -2.89
CA ALA A 188 14.83 1.03 -1.61
C ALA A 188 15.78 0.39 -0.58
N LYS A 189 16.65 -0.52 -1.00
CA LYS A 189 17.66 -1.13 -0.12
C LYS A 189 18.70 -0.13 0.36
N GLU A 190 19.21 0.72 -0.52
CA GLU A 190 20.21 1.74 -0.20
C GLU A 190 19.70 2.78 0.81
N LEU A 191 18.40 3.06 0.82
CA LEU A 191 17.81 3.98 1.79
C LEU A 191 17.56 3.36 3.18
N ILE A 192 17.61 2.01 3.31
CA ILE A 192 17.32 1.29 4.55
C ILE A 192 18.60 0.75 5.21
N SER A 193 19.72 0.70 4.47
CA SER A 193 21.05 0.34 4.97
C SER A 193 21.63 1.41 5.88
#